data_AF-A0A0B1T9L1-F1
#
_entry.id   AF-A0A0B1T9L1-F1
#
_cell.length_a   1.000
_cell.length_b   1.000
_cell.length_c   1.000
_cell.angle_alpha   90.00
_cell.angle_beta   90.00
_cell.angle_gamma   90.00
#
_symmetry.space_group_name_H-M   'P 1'
#
loop_
_entity.id
_entity.type
_entity.pdbx_description
1 polymer ?
#
loop_
_entity_poly.entity_id
_entity_poly.type
_entity_poly.pdbx_seq_one_letter_code
_entity_poly.pdbx_strand_id
1 'polypeptide(L)'
;LRPKQREFVEHKVKLIRKKLYPTQRGAKAKNSKQTNGKTARQEMTPFELFCQTKKDKYPDLPEEDRLRKLQKKFNKLPEDKREIFEKLALVR
;
A
#
# COMPACT_ATOMS: atom_id res chain seq x y z
N LEU A 1 -0.90 -43.77 16.96
CA LEU A 1 -0.69 -42.70 15.95
C LEU A 1 0.80 -42.46 15.80
N ARG A 2 1.33 -42.45 14.57
CA ARG A 2 2.74 -42.08 14.34
C ARG A 2 2.95 -40.61 14.75
N PRO A 3 4.15 -40.21 15.21
CA PRO A 3 4.41 -38.86 15.71
C PRO A 3 3.91 -37.75 14.76
N LYS A 4 4.18 -37.87 13.45
CA LYS A 4 3.70 -36.94 12.41
C LYS A 4 2.18 -36.83 12.29
N GLN A 5 1.46 -37.92 12.55
CA GLN A 5 -0.01 -37.93 12.50
C GLN A 5 -0.59 -37.22 13.73
N ARG A 6 0.07 -37.34 14.89
CA ARG A 6 -0.32 -36.66 16.12
C ARG A 6 -0.17 -35.13 15.98
N GLU A 7 0.95 -34.68 15.45
CA GLU A 7 1.20 -33.25 15.17
C GLU A 7 0.16 -32.66 14.20
N PHE A 8 -0.19 -33.42 13.14
CA PHE A 8 -1.21 -32.99 12.19
C PHE A 8 -2.58 -32.81 12.86
N VAL A 9 -2.99 -33.78 13.69
CA VAL A 9 -4.26 -33.73 14.42
C VAL A 9 -4.27 -32.58 15.41
N GLU A 10 -3.20 -32.40 16.20
CA GLU A 10 -3.07 -31.30 17.15
C GLU A 10 -3.14 -29.93 16.46
N HIS A 11 -2.50 -29.79 15.29
CA HIS A 11 -2.57 -28.58 14.49
C HIS A 11 -4.00 -28.29 13.98
N LYS A 12 -4.72 -29.31 13.48
CA LYS A 12 -6.10 -29.15 13.02
C LYS A 12 -7.05 -28.79 14.16
N VAL A 13 -6.92 -29.45 15.31
CA VAL A 13 -7.69 -29.14 16.53
C VAL A 13 -7.44 -27.70 16.98
N LYS A 14 -6.18 -27.24 16.95
CA LYS A 14 -5.82 -25.85 17.28
C LYS A 14 -6.47 -24.83 16.34
N LEU A 15 -6.49 -25.10 15.03
CA LEU A 15 -7.12 -24.22 14.05
C LEU A 15 -8.65 -24.14 14.24
N ILE A 16 -9.30 -25.29 14.46
CA ILE A 16 -10.74 -25.36 14.71
C ILE A 16 -11.09 -24.60 16.00
N ARG A 17 -10.35 -24.82 17.08
CA ARG A 17 -10.55 -24.12 18.35
C ARG A 17 -10.38 -22.60 18.20
N LYS A 18 -9.42 -22.13 17.39
CA LYS A 18 -9.22 -20.71 17.09
C LYS A 18 -10.40 -20.09 16.32
N LYS A 19 -11.04 -20.86 15.42
CA LYS A 19 -12.22 -20.41 14.67
C LYS A 19 -13.47 -20.37 15.56
N LEU A 20 -13.67 -21.39 16.40
CA LEU A 20 -14.85 -21.51 17.24
C LEU A 20 -14.79 -20.58 18.47
N TYR A 21 -13.60 -20.33 19.00
CA TYR A 21 -13.40 -19.50 20.19
C TYR A 21 -12.28 -18.50 19.92
N PRO A 22 -12.55 -17.41 19.18
CA PRO A 22 -11.62 -16.30 19.03
C PRO A 22 -11.45 -15.64 20.40
N THR A 23 -10.50 -16.16 21.19
CA THR A 23 -10.19 -15.61 22.50
C THR A 23 -9.71 -14.18 22.30
N GLN A 24 -10.37 -13.19 22.93
CA GLN A 24 -9.93 -11.79 22.98
C GLN A 24 -8.66 -11.65 23.86
N ARG A 25 -7.69 -12.56 23.72
CA ARG A 25 -6.38 -12.43 24.36
C ARG A 25 -5.54 -11.48 23.54
N GLY A 26 -5.64 -10.21 23.91
CA GLY A 26 -4.64 -9.18 23.72
C GLY A 26 -4.30 -8.90 22.26
N ALA A 27 -4.59 -7.67 21.84
CA ALA A 27 -3.95 -7.03 20.71
C ALA A 27 -2.42 -6.94 20.91
N LYS A 28 -1.71 -8.07 20.91
CA LYS A 28 -0.31 -8.11 20.50
C LYS A 28 -0.39 -8.08 19.00
N ALA A 29 -0.45 -6.85 18.49
CA ALA A 29 -0.30 -6.52 17.08
C ALA A 29 0.91 -7.30 16.56
N LYS A 30 0.66 -8.45 15.95
CA LYS A 30 1.64 -9.01 15.03
C LYS A 30 1.78 -7.92 13.99
N ASN A 31 3.01 -7.44 13.87
CA ASN A 31 3.51 -6.56 12.85
C ASN A 31 3.23 -7.21 11.48
N SER A 32 1.96 -7.24 11.09
CA SER A 32 1.54 -7.16 9.71
C SER A 32 2.22 -5.89 9.25
N LYS A 33 3.08 -6.04 8.25
CA LYS A 33 3.68 -4.96 7.50
C LYS A 33 2.52 -4.22 6.81
N GLN A 34 1.73 -3.50 7.60
CA GLN A 34 0.90 -2.42 7.13
C GLN A 34 1.88 -1.32 6.77
N THR A 35 2.44 -1.39 5.56
CA THR A 35 2.90 -0.21 4.85
C THR A 35 1.66 0.58 4.43
N ASN A 36 0.90 1.01 5.42
CA ASN A 36 -0.09 2.06 5.39
C ASN A 36 -0.14 2.54 6.84
N GLY A 37 1.05 2.90 7.33
CA GLY A 37 1.13 3.88 8.39
C GLY A 37 0.23 5.03 7.97
N LYS A 38 -0.56 5.50 8.91
CA LYS A 38 -1.21 6.79 8.86
C LYS A 38 -0.11 7.85 8.76
N THR A 39 0.57 7.93 7.62
CA THR A 39 1.23 9.15 7.22
C THR A 39 0.06 10.09 7.06
N ALA A 40 -0.07 11.05 7.97
CA ALA A 40 -0.93 12.20 7.77
C ALA A 40 -0.86 12.52 6.29
N ARG A 41 -2.00 12.38 5.60
CA ARG A 41 -2.09 12.44 4.14
C ARG A 41 -1.54 13.81 3.78
N GLN A 42 -0.24 13.85 3.53
CA GLN A 42 0.47 15.08 3.25
C GLN A 42 -0.28 15.61 2.04
N GLU A 43 -0.71 16.87 2.08
CA GLU A 43 -1.49 17.49 1.02
C GLU A 43 -0.64 17.48 -0.26
N MET A 44 -0.62 16.33 -0.92
CA MET A 44 0.20 16.08 -2.08
C MET A 44 -0.52 16.72 -3.23
N THR A 45 0.22 17.56 -3.93
CA THR A 45 -0.31 18.20 -5.12
C THR A 45 -0.69 17.14 -6.16
N PRO A 46 -1.66 17.43 -7.04
CA PRO A 46 -2.00 16.54 -8.16
C PRO A 46 -0.76 16.14 -8.98
N PHE A 47 0.20 17.05 -9.08
CA PHE A 47 1.48 16.81 -9.75
C PHE A 47 2.37 15.82 -8.99
N GLU A 48 2.47 15.91 -7.67
CA GLU A 48 3.24 14.94 -6.87
C GLU A 48 2.65 13.53 -6.96
N LEU A 49 1.31 13.42 -6.92
CA LEU A 49 0.63 12.14 -7.16
C LEU A 49 0.97 11.58 -8.54
N PHE A 50 0.98 12.43 -9.57
CA PHE A 50 1.40 12.02 -10.91
C PHE A 50 2.86 11.55 -10.92
N CYS A 51 3.77 12.28 -10.27
CA CYS A 51 5.18 11.90 -10.14
C CYS A 51 5.34 10.54 -9.45
N GLN A 52 4.55 10.22 -8.42
CA GLN A 52 4.56 8.89 -7.78
C GLN A 52 4.13 7.79 -8.75
N THR A 53 3.10 7.99 -9.57
CA THR A 53 2.70 7.00 -10.58
C THR A 53 3.74 6.78 -11.66
N LYS A 54 4.64 7.76 -11.86
CA LYS A 54 5.72 7.73 -12.85
C LYS A 54 7.10 7.62 -12.21
N LYS A 55 7.19 7.19 -10.94
CA LYS A 55 8.45 6.98 -10.22
C LYS A 55 9.36 5.90 -10.81
N ASP A 56 8.85 5.12 -11.75
CA ASP A 56 9.62 4.14 -12.52
C ASP A 56 10.11 4.70 -13.87
N LYS A 57 9.57 5.84 -14.32
CA LYS A 57 9.97 6.48 -15.57
C LYS A 57 11.13 7.44 -15.35
N TYR A 58 12.13 7.35 -16.22
CA TYR A 58 13.36 8.15 -16.20
C TYR A 58 14.26 7.87 -14.98
N PRO A 59 14.60 6.60 -14.67
CA PRO A 59 15.50 6.29 -13.56
C PRO A 59 16.95 6.70 -13.84
N ASP A 60 17.35 6.77 -15.12
CA ASP A 60 18.70 7.14 -15.56
C ASP A 60 18.93 8.65 -15.64
N LEU A 61 17.90 9.46 -15.43
CA LEU A 61 17.99 10.92 -15.48
C LEU A 61 18.07 11.51 -14.07
N PRO A 62 18.83 12.60 -13.89
CA PRO A 62 18.87 13.32 -12.63
C PRO A 62 17.48 13.87 -12.28
N GLU A 63 17.25 14.06 -10.99
CA GLU A 63 15.92 14.39 -10.43
C GLU A 63 15.33 15.67 -11.04
N GLU A 64 16.15 16.68 -11.28
CA GLU A 64 15.74 17.93 -11.94
C GLU A 64 15.22 17.73 -13.36
N ASP A 65 15.97 17.02 -14.21
CA ASP A 65 15.57 16.74 -15.59
C ASP A 65 14.32 15.86 -15.65
N ARG A 66 14.22 14.92 -14.71
CA ARG A 66 13.07 14.06 -14.55
C ARG A 66 11.81 14.86 -14.20
N LEU A 67 11.89 15.74 -13.20
CA LEU A 67 10.80 16.62 -12.80
C LEU A 67 10.35 17.50 -13.97
N ARG A 68 11.30 18.08 -14.71
CA ARG A 68 11.01 18.92 -15.89
C ARG A 68 10.30 18.14 -17.00
N LYS A 69 10.67 16.88 -17.24
CA LYS A 69 9.98 15.99 -18.20
C LYS A 69 8.59 15.57 -17.70
N LEU A 70 8.47 15.22 -16.42
CA LEU A 70 7.20 14.83 -15.81
C LEU A 70 6.21 16.00 -15.80
N GLN A 71 6.67 17.22 -15.53
CA GLN A 71 5.85 18.43 -15.57
C GLN A 71 5.31 18.70 -16.98
N LYS A 72 6.16 18.57 -18.01
CA LYS A 72 5.71 18.66 -19.41
C LYS A 72 4.68 17.59 -19.76
N LYS A 73 4.84 16.37 -19.25
CA LYS A 73 3.87 15.28 -19.44
C LYS A 73 2.56 15.57 -18.71
N PHE A 74 2.63 16.10 -17.49
CA PHE A 74 1.47 16.47 -16.70
C PHE A 74 0.66 17.58 -17.38
N ASN A 75 1.32 18.64 -17.85
CA ASN A 75 0.67 19.73 -18.59
C ASN A 75 0.14 19.30 -19.98
N LYS A 76 0.59 18.16 -20.51
CA LYS A 76 0.08 17.56 -21.75
C LYS A 76 -0.98 16.48 -21.49
N LEU A 77 -1.25 16.11 -20.24
CA LEU A 77 -2.31 15.15 -19.95
C LEU A 77 -3.68 15.74 -20.33
N PRO A 78 -4.58 14.92 -20.89
CA PRO A 78 -5.99 15.27 -21.03
C PRO A 78 -6.58 15.68 -19.68
N GLU A 79 -7.58 16.55 -19.72
CA GLU A 79 -8.27 17.08 -18.54
C GLU A 79 -8.88 15.94 -17.70
N ASP A 80 -9.52 14.95 -18.32
CA ASP A 80 -10.05 13.76 -17.66
C ASP A 80 -9.02 13.04 -16.78
N LYS A 81 -7.75 12.99 -17.23
CA LYS A 81 -6.69 12.32 -16.49
C LYS A 81 -6.11 13.21 -15.39
N ARG A 82 -6.09 14.53 -15.57
CA ARG A 82 -5.69 15.48 -14.53
C ARG A 82 -6.74 15.55 -13.42
N GLU A 83 -8.01 15.55 -13.78
CA GLU A 83 -9.14 15.59 -12.85
C GLU A 83 -9.09 14.41 -11.86
N ILE A 84 -8.65 13.22 -12.30
CA ILE A 84 -8.44 12.07 -11.41
C ILE A 84 -7.39 12.40 -10.34
N PHE A 85 -6.25 13.00 -10.71
CA PHE A 85 -5.21 13.39 -9.75
C PHE A 85 -5.64 14.54 -8.85
N GLU A 86 -6.45 15.48 -9.36
CA GLU A 86 -7.05 16.56 -8.55
C GLU A 86 -8.05 16.02 -7.53
N LYS A 87 -8.98 15.15 -7.96
CA LYS A 87 -9.90 14.47 -7.05
C LYS A 87 -9.14 13.66 -6.01
N LEU A 88 -8.09 12.94 -6.40
CA LEU A 88 -7.26 12.17 -5.48
C LEU A 88 -6.49 13.04 -4.47
N ALA A 89 -6.04 14.23 -4.88
CA ALA A 89 -5.42 15.21 -3.98
C ALA A 89 -6.44 15.81 -2.99
N LEU A 90 -7.71 15.93 -3.39
CA LEU A 90 -8.80 16.42 -2.54
C LEU A 90 -9.34 15.38 -1.55
N VAL A 91 -9.10 14.07 -1.77
CA VAL A 91 -9.50 13.04 -0.81
C VAL A 91 -8.59 13.18 0.43
N ARG A 92 -9.11 13.80 1.48
CA ARG A 92 -8.49 13.88 2.82
C ARG A 92 -8.76 12.60 3.60
#